data_AF-A0ABD3DT51-F1
#
_entry.id   AF-A0ABD3DT51-F1
#
_cell.length_a   1.000
_cell.length_b   1.000
_cell.length_c   1.000
_cell.angle_alpha   90.00
_cell.angle_beta   90.00
_cell.angle_gamma   90.00
#
_symmetry.space_group_name_H-M   'P 1'
#
loop_
_entity.id
_entity.type
_entity.pdbx_description
1 polymer ?
#
loop_
_entity_poly.entity_id
_entity_poly.type
_entity_poly.pdbx_seq_one_letter_code
_entity_poly.pdbx_strand_id
1 'polypeptide(L)'
;MSEYANKKTRGAFIAAVFAMQGFGILAGGIFGMIMSAAFEAILKPPTYEVDPIGSTPPEADYLWRIIVMFGALPAMLTFYSRSKMPETARYTALSWRIT
;
A
#
# COMPACT_ATOMS: atom_id res chain seq x y z
N MET A 1 9.64 17.79 2.88
CA MET A 1 9.15 18.02 1.49
C MET A 1 8.88 19.48 1.18
N SER A 2 8.21 20.25 2.04
CA SER A 2 8.12 21.72 1.86
C SER A 2 9.51 22.39 1.83
N GLU A 3 10.49 21.83 2.53
CA GLU A 3 11.87 22.32 2.59
C GLU A 3 12.68 22.17 1.30
N TYR A 4 12.33 21.22 0.41
CA TYR A 4 12.99 20.99 -0.89
C TYR A 4 12.21 21.53 -2.09
N ALA A 5 10.98 22.00 -1.89
CA ALA A 5 10.11 22.46 -2.97
C ALA A 5 10.12 24.00 -3.05
N ASN A 6 10.51 24.51 -4.22
CA ASN A 6 10.45 25.92 -4.59
C ASN A 6 9.00 26.46 -4.42
N LYS A 7 8.82 27.73 -3.99
CA LYS A 7 7.51 28.27 -3.53
C LYS A 7 6.33 28.10 -4.52
N LYS A 8 6.60 27.95 -5.82
CA LYS A 8 5.58 27.78 -6.87
C LYS A 8 4.98 26.37 -7.01
N THR A 9 5.69 25.29 -6.62
CA THR A 9 5.25 23.90 -6.90
C THR A 9 4.78 23.13 -5.66
N ARG A 10 4.80 23.77 -4.47
CA ARG A 10 4.37 23.16 -3.21
C ARG A 10 2.93 22.62 -3.25
N GLY A 11 2.01 23.34 -3.88
CA GLY A 11 0.61 22.91 -4.03
C GLY A 11 0.47 21.65 -4.89
N ALA A 12 1.20 21.57 -6.01
CA ALA A 12 1.22 20.40 -6.89
C ALA A 12 1.80 19.16 -6.20
N PHE A 13 2.85 19.33 -5.38
CA PHE A 13 3.41 18.24 -4.58
C PHE A 13 2.43 17.70 -3.54
N ILE A 14 1.67 18.56 -2.87
CA ILE A 14 0.65 18.12 -1.89
C ILE A 14 -0.51 17.41 -2.62
N ALA A 15 -0.98 17.97 -3.74
CA ALA A 15 -2.02 17.35 -4.55
C ALA A 15 -1.60 15.97 -5.08
N ALA A 16 -0.34 15.80 -5.48
CA ALA A 16 0.21 14.52 -5.90
C ALA A 16 0.20 13.49 -4.77
N VAL A 17 0.53 13.88 -3.53
CA VAL A 17 0.47 12.98 -2.37
C VAL A 17 -0.96 12.52 -2.07
N PHE A 18 -1.95 13.41 -2.17
CA PHE A 18 -3.35 13.02 -2.02
C PHE A 18 -3.84 12.11 -3.14
N ALA A 19 -3.44 12.38 -4.39
CA ALA A 19 -3.79 11.53 -5.52
C ALA A 19 -3.27 10.08 -5.37
N MET A 20 -2.10 9.90 -4.74
CA MET A 20 -1.52 8.56 -4.48
C MET A 20 -2.39 7.68 -3.58
N GLN A 21 -3.26 8.25 -2.73
CA GLN A 21 -4.19 7.45 -1.93
C GLN A 21 -5.19 6.69 -2.81
N GLY A 22 -5.70 7.34 -3.86
CA GLY A 22 -6.61 6.73 -4.82
C GLY A 22 -5.96 5.58 -5.59
N PHE A 23 -4.69 5.74 -5.99
CA PHE A 23 -3.92 4.67 -6.63
C PHE A 23 -3.75 3.45 -5.72
N GLY A 24 -3.56 3.66 -4.41
CA GLY A 24 -3.48 2.56 -3.43
C GLY A 24 -4.76 1.74 -3.37
N ILE A 25 -5.93 2.40 -3.39
CA ILE A 25 -7.23 1.73 -3.40
C ILE A 25 -7.43 0.94 -4.69
N LEU A 26 -7.13 1.53 -5.84
CA LEU A 26 -7.26 0.86 -7.13
C LEU A 26 -6.34 -0.37 -7.23
N ALA A 27 -5.08 -0.25 -6.83
CA ALA A 27 -4.13 -1.35 -6.82
C ALA A 27 -4.58 -2.48 -5.88
N GLY A 28 -5.07 -2.14 -4.68
CA GLY A 28 -5.61 -3.12 -3.73
C GLY A 28 -6.85 -3.83 -4.27
N GLY A 29 -7.77 -3.10 -4.90
CA GLY A 29 -8.98 -3.66 -5.51
C GLY A 29 -8.66 -4.60 -6.67
N ILE A 30 -7.75 -4.21 -7.57
CA ILE A 30 -7.29 -5.07 -8.68
C ILE A 30 -6.65 -6.34 -8.15
N PHE A 31 -5.76 -6.22 -7.17
CA PHE A 31 -5.11 -7.38 -6.56
C PHE A 31 -6.12 -8.33 -5.90
N GLY A 32 -7.09 -7.77 -5.16
CA GLY A 32 -8.18 -8.53 -4.56
C GLY A 32 -9.00 -9.30 -5.61
N MET A 33 -9.39 -8.65 -6.70
CA MET A 33 -10.13 -9.30 -7.80
C MET A 33 -9.33 -10.45 -8.43
N ILE A 34 -8.03 -10.26 -8.68
CA ILE A 34 -7.18 -11.31 -9.25
C ILE A 34 -7.07 -12.51 -8.31
N MET A 35 -6.87 -12.27 -7.00
CA MET A 35 -6.79 -13.35 -6.02
C MET A 35 -8.13 -14.09 -5.89
N SER A 36 -9.25 -13.37 -5.82
CA SER A 36 -10.58 -14.00 -5.78
C SER A 36 -10.84 -14.88 -6.99
N ALA A 37 -10.54 -14.38 -8.20
CA ALA A 37 -10.68 -15.15 -9.44
C ALA A 37 -9.76 -16.38 -9.49
N ALA A 38 -8.53 -16.26 -8.96
CA ALA A 38 -7.60 -17.39 -8.88
C ALA A 38 -8.10 -18.48 -7.92
N PHE A 39 -8.63 -18.10 -6.75
CA PHE A 39 -9.20 -19.04 -5.79
C PHE A 39 -10.45 -19.73 -6.33
N GLU A 40 -11.33 -18.99 -7.01
CA GLU A 40 -12.50 -19.55 -7.71
C GLU A 40 -12.08 -20.59 -8.76
N ALA A 41 -11.04 -20.31 -9.56
CA ALA A 41 -10.55 -21.22 -10.59
C ALA A 41 -9.92 -22.51 -10.00
N ILE A 42 -9.26 -22.42 -8.85
CA ILE A 42 -8.57 -23.56 -8.21
C ILE A 42 -9.56 -24.42 -7.43
N LEU A 43 -10.40 -23.80 -6.61
CA LEU A 43 -11.30 -24.52 -5.68
C LEU A 43 -12.62 -24.92 -6.33
N LYS A 44 -13.02 -24.26 -7.43
CA LYS A 44 -14.33 -24.45 -8.12
C LYS A 44 -15.50 -24.57 -7.13
N PRO A 45 -15.66 -23.61 -6.20
CA PRO A 45 -16.72 -23.68 -5.21
C PRO A 45 -18.10 -23.61 -5.89
N PRO A 46 -19.14 -24.25 -5.34
CA PRO A 46 -20.50 -24.08 -5.82
C PRO A 46 -20.93 -22.61 -5.67
N THR A 47 -21.83 -22.15 -6.53
CA THR A 47 -22.41 -20.80 -6.43
C THR A 47 -23.07 -20.60 -5.07
N TYR A 48 -22.93 -19.40 -4.50
CA TYR A 48 -23.47 -19.03 -3.18
C TYR A 48 -24.97 -19.34 -3.00
N GLU A 49 -25.74 -19.34 -4.09
CA GLU A 49 -27.17 -19.64 -4.09
C GLU A 49 -27.49 -21.13 -3.87
N VAL A 50 -26.56 -22.03 -4.18
CA VAL A 50 -26.77 -23.49 -4.12
C VAL A 50 -26.36 -24.05 -2.76
N ASP A 51 -25.20 -23.63 -2.24
CA ASP A 51 -24.73 -24.01 -0.91
C ASP A 51 -23.88 -22.89 -0.28
N PRO A 52 -24.48 -22.03 0.55
CA PRO A 52 -23.79 -20.91 1.19
C PRO A 52 -22.61 -21.35 2.08
N ILE A 53 -22.66 -22.56 2.65
CA ILE A 53 -21.63 -23.08 3.57
C ILE A 53 -20.47 -23.66 2.76
N GLY A 54 -20.77 -24.35 1.66
CA GLY A 54 -19.77 -24.87 0.72
C GLY A 54 -19.11 -23.79 -0.16
N SER A 55 -19.76 -22.64 -0.35
CA SER A 55 -19.23 -21.52 -1.17
C SER A 55 -18.14 -20.71 -0.49
N THR A 56 -18.02 -20.76 0.84
CA THR A 56 -16.88 -20.20 1.58
C THR A 56 -16.14 -21.31 2.33
N PRO A 57 -15.36 -22.14 1.61
CA PRO A 57 -14.50 -23.13 2.24
C PRO A 57 -13.54 -22.45 3.23
N PRO A 58 -13.07 -23.14 4.28
CA PRO A 58 -12.00 -22.65 5.17
C PRO A 58 -10.76 -22.14 4.42
N GLU A 59 -10.50 -22.68 3.23
CA GLU A 59 -9.43 -22.27 2.33
C GLU A 59 -9.55 -20.80 1.87
N ALA A 60 -10.76 -20.26 1.79
CA ALA A 60 -10.98 -18.84 1.48
C ALA A 60 -10.46 -17.90 2.58
N ASP A 61 -10.25 -18.37 3.81
CA ASP A 61 -9.62 -17.60 4.89
C ASP A 61 -8.17 -17.20 4.56
N TYR A 62 -7.48 -17.97 3.71
CA TYR A 62 -6.14 -17.61 3.27
C TYR A 62 -6.13 -16.38 2.35
N LEU A 63 -7.22 -16.12 1.63
CA LEU A 63 -7.31 -15.04 0.66
C LEU A 63 -7.06 -13.67 1.30
N TRP A 64 -7.80 -13.34 2.35
CA TRP A 64 -7.67 -12.04 3.02
C TRP A 64 -6.30 -11.89 3.70
N ARG A 65 -5.76 -12.99 4.24
CA ARG A 65 -4.41 -13.01 4.83
C ARG A 65 -3.36 -12.68 3.79
N ILE A 66 -3.43 -13.30 2.61
CA ILE A 66 -2.50 -13.02 1.50
C ILE A 66 -2.60 -11.57 1.04
N ILE A 67 -3.83 -11.04 0.91
CA ILE A 67 -4.06 -9.64 0.53
C ILE A 67 -3.43 -8.67 1.54
N VAL A 68 -3.62 -8.91 2.84
CA VAL A 68 -3.02 -8.08 3.90
C VAL A 68 -1.49 -8.20 3.91
N MET A 69 -0.95 -9.40 3.76
CA MET A 69 0.50 -9.63 3.71
C MET A 69 1.14 -8.97 2.49
N PHE A 70 0.47 -8.96 1.34
CA PHE A 70 0.93 -8.22 0.16
C PHE A 70 1.01 -6.71 0.42
N GLY A 71 0.10 -6.17 1.22
CA GLY A 71 0.14 -4.78 1.69
C GLY A 71 1.40 -4.41 2.49
N ALA A 72 2.12 -5.39 3.04
CA ALA A 72 3.38 -5.15 3.73
C ALA A 72 4.55 -4.80 2.77
N LEU A 73 4.49 -5.20 1.49
CA LEU A 73 5.52 -4.90 0.49
C LEU A 73 5.75 -3.39 0.28
N PRO A 74 4.72 -2.58 -0.03
CA PRO A 74 4.89 -1.14 -0.17
C PRO A 74 5.32 -0.47 1.14
N ALA A 75 4.92 -1.01 2.30
CA ALA A 75 5.37 -0.52 3.61
C ALA A 75 6.88 -0.75 3.80
N MET A 76 7.38 -1.95 3.48
CA MET A 76 8.82 -2.25 3.53
C MET A 76 9.62 -1.42 2.52
N LEU A 77 9.10 -1.23 1.31
CA LEU A 77 9.74 -0.37 0.30
C LEU A 77 9.83 1.08 0.79
N THR A 78 8.77 1.58 1.44
CA THR A 78 8.76 2.91 2.03
C THR A 78 9.76 3.01 3.17
N PHE A 79 9.83 1.99 4.03
CA PHE A 79 10.82 1.92 5.11
C PHE A 79 12.25 1.98 4.55
N TYR A 80 12.57 1.14 3.58
CA TYR A 80 13.87 1.14 2.91
C TYR A 80 14.22 2.49 2.28
N SER A 81 13.26 3.09 1.57
CA SER A 81 13.44 4.40 0.94
C SER A 81 13.68 5.48 1.99
N ARG A 82 13.02 5.38 3.13
CA ARG A 82 13.16 6.33 4.25
C ARG A 82 14.47 6.15 5.00
N SER A 83 14.94 4.92 5.17
CA SER A 83 16.26 4.63 5.77
C SER A 83 17.43 5.14 4.93
N LYS A 84 17.23 5.38 3.63
CA LYS A 84 18.26 5.91 2.73
C LYS A 84 18.28 7.43 2.60
N MET A 85 17.31 8.15 3.18
CA MET A 85 17.30 9.61 3.09
C MET A 85 18.28 10.21 4.10
N PRO A 86 19.26 11.03 3.69
CA PRO A 86 20.10 11.78 4.62
C PRO A 86 19.26 12.75 5.45
N GLU A 87 19.63 12.95 6.72
CA GLU A 87 18.90 13.84 7.64
C GLU A 87 18.74 15.26 7.06
N THR A 88 17.64 15.92 7.43
CA THR A 88 17.29 17.26 6.93
C THR A 88 18.33 18.30 7.34
N ALA A 89 18.73 19.16 6.39
CA ALA A 89 19.78 20.19 6.55
C ALA A 89 19.60 21.10 7.79
N ARG A 90 18.37 21.27 8.28
CA ARG A 90 18.07 21.98 9.52
C ARG A 90 18.61 21.31 10.79
N TYR A 91 18.60 19.97 10.87
CA TYR A 91 19.13 19.24 12.03
C TYR A 91 20.66 19.19 11.99
N THR A 92 21.26 19.06 10.81
CA THR A 92 22.72 19.17 10.62
C THR A 92 23.23 20.57 10.99
N ALA A 93 22.54 21.63 10.56
CA ALA A 93 22.91 23.01 10.90
C ALA A 93 22.71 23.37 12.38
N LEU A 94 21.74 22.75 13.06
CA LEU A 94 21.54 22.93 14.51
C LEU A 94 22.64 22.20 15.31
N SER A 95 23.05 21.00 14.88
CA SER A 95 24.14 20.26 15.53
C SER A 95 25.49 21.01 15.45
N TRP A 96 25.77 21.68 14.32
CA TRP A 96 27.02 22.43 14.12
C TRP A 96 27.09 23.71 14.98
N ARG A 97 25.95 24.29 15.35
CA ARG A 97 25.92 25.57 16.10
C ARG A 97 26.14 25.42 17.61
N ILE A 98 26.18 24.19 18.14
CA ILE A 98 26.24 23.89 19.59
C ILE A 98 27.59 23.24 19.99
N THR A 99 28.48 22.96 19.03
CA THR A 99 29.90 22.61 19.22
C THR A 99 30.79 23.75 18.77
#